data_AF-A0A1I8M103-F1
#
_entry.id   AF-A0A1I8M103-F1
#
_cell.length_a   1.000
_cell.length_b   1.000
_cell.length_c   1.000
_cell.angle_alpha   90.00
_cell.angle_beta   90.00
_cell.angle_gamma   90.00
#
_symmetry.space_group_name_H-M   'P 1'
#
loop_
_entity.id
_entity.type
_entity.pdbx_description
1 polymer ?
#
loop_
_entity_poly.entity_id
_entity_poly.type
_entity_poly.pdbx_seq_one_letter_code
_entity_poly.pdbx_strand_id
1 'polypeptide(L)'
;MLNKSKNSEQRVHPRAIRTHGLLGLPFLKQHMMSDERWSSKDLKDEFKAMAGCLEKHQLFKSIEKHHQLQHIARNLQNLRKQCRQGRQELQVVRKIKNRHTIRNLLQDNKEQQCLYQDMPIHEVVENIDQRTFVLRKEQDRLRDRKNKLERQLKELKLTASSLEDRIKFQDVFELNEEKLAKECEKKLANSQIRLRAIKTINTTYKKVLQVLHHDEMFYDPILQSLCDDIEDQRMFIEYILDVGKPALEKLRYLKEFSKEYNDKVRWETQTLIHEISSKHKMLQPGKPASVVRAKEDDATLLADARERYARTTYSMSKLEDELNKVSEVINGIKFATLCSTATEVFPRIKGQIEQNYKMKKEIVCDSLCQATLETKEKYCEVLQEVIKNNLSQAEIDRLDRIKDLNEQITNQDLAERAAMQAMKRNNDLFVVLRVFLWNIHDMLRHVHRTSRPRRVQYPNSYLKLPLLKFENMAMTSIPPENMEDDISELFHISCNLLSAELATAAASSSTPSPACPIAAAPFI
;
A
#
# COMPACT_ATOMS: atom_id res chain seq x y z
N MET A 1 -32.31 46.53 -11.36
CA MET A 1 -31.59 45.30 -11.79
C MET A 1 -30.09 45.54 -12.05
N LEU A 2 -29.38 46.24 -11.17
CA LEU A 2 -28.00 46.73 -11.43
C LEU A 2 -26.91 46.10 -10.53
N ASN A 3 -27.24 45.14 -9.66
CA ASN A 3 -26.29 44.61 -8.66
C ASN A 3 -25.68 43.24 -9.00
N LYS A 4 -26.01 42.60 -10.13
CA LYS A 4 -25.40 41.32 -10.54
C LYS A 4 -24.15 41.44 -11.42
N SER A 5 -23.85 42.62 -11.97
CA SER A 5 -22.70 42.82 -12.88
C SER A 5 -21.34 43.02 -12.19
N LYS A 6 -21.27 43.06 -10.86
CA LYS A 6 -20.01 43.34 -10.15
C LYS A 6 -19.06 42.13 -10.02
N ASN A 7 -19.53 40.92 -10.28
CA ASN A 7 -18.71 39.71 -10.16
C ASN A 7 -18.12 39.22 -11.49
N SER A 8 -18.50 39.78 -12.65
CA SER A 8 -17.99 39.34 -13.96
C SER A 8 -16.70 40.06 -14.42
N GLU A 9 -16.11 40.92 -13.58
CA GLU A 9 -14.82 41.58 -13.88
C GLU A 9 -13.64 40.94 -13.14
N GLN A 10 -13.63 39.63 -12.94
CA GLN A 10 -12.38 38.97 -12.55
C GLN A 10 -11.41 39.08 -13.74
N ARG A 11 -10.36 39.88 -13.54
CA ARG A 11 -9.24 39.98 -14.47
C ARG A 11 -8.59 38.61 -14.55
N VAL A 12 -8.87 37.89 -15.62
CA VAL A 12 -8.16 36.64 -15.91
C VAL A 12 -6.76 37.05 -16.37
N HIS A 13 -5.78 36.89 -15.49
CA HIS A 13 -4.38 37.08 -15.82
C HIS A 13 -3.74 35.71 -16.02
N PRO A 14 -3.22 35.42 -17.23
CA PRO A 14 -2.52 34.17 -17.45
C PRO A 14 -1.31 34.10 -16.53
N ARG A 15 -1.15 32.98 -15.83
CA ARG A 15 0.06 32.72 -15.07
C ARG A 15 1.24 32.49 -16.00
N ALA A 16 2.44 32.68 -15.46
CA ALA A 16 3.64 32.50 -16.26
C ALA A 16 3.74 31.05 -16.74
N ILE A 17 4.07 30.84 -18.02
CA ILE A 17 4.21 29.50 -18.63
C ILE A 17 5.14 28.56 -17.83
N ARG A 18 6.07 29.12 -17.05
CA ARG A 18 7.02 28.38 -16.20
C ARG A 18 6.39 27.75 -14.95
N THR A 19 5.26 28.28 -14.48
CA THR A 19 4.55 27.81 -13.28
C THR A 19 3.41 26.84 -13.61
N HIS A 20 3.14 26.60 -14.89
CA HIS A 20 2.16 25.62 -15.34
C HIS A 20 2.73 24.19 -15.26
N GLY A 21 1.88 23.24 -14.87
CA GLY A 21 2.24 21.84 -14.74
C GLY A 21 2.48 21.19 -16.10
N LEU A 22 1.58 21.46 -17.06
CA LEU A 22 1.67 20.90 -18.42
C LEU A 22 2.61 21.66 -19.37
N LEU A 23 2.83 22.96 -19.12
CA LEU A 23 3.60 23.82 -20.03
C LEU A 23 5.00 24.14 -19.48
N GLY A 24 5.23 24.04 -18.18
CA GLY A 24 6.51 24.31 -17.56
C GLY A 24 7.56 23.27 -17.94
N LEU A 25 8.67 23.69 -18.55
CA LEU A 25 9.83 22.81 -18.79
C LEU A 25 10.34 22.03 -17.55
N PRO A 26 10.35 22.58 -16.31
CA PRO A 26 10.77 21.80 -15.15
C PRO A 26 9.80 20.67 -14.83
N PHE A 27 8.49 20.93 -14.86
CA PHE A 27 7.45 19.94 -14.56
C PHE A 27 7.29 18.91 -15.68
N LEU A 28 7.37 19.33 -16.94
CA LEU A 28 7.28 18.45 -18.11
C LEU A 28 8.37 17.35 -18.12
N LYS A 29 9.59 17.70 -17.69
CA LYS A 29 10.68 16.72 -17.54
C LYS A 29 10.46 15.78 -16.37
N GLN A 30 9.68 16.18 -15.37
CA GLN A 30 9.42 15.39 -14.17
C GLN A 30 8.27 14.41 -14.36
N HIS A 31 7.16 14.82 -15.00
CA HIS A 31 5.99 13.96 -15.19
C HIS A 31 6.01 13.17 -16.53
N MET A 32 6.94 13.46 -17.45
CA MET A 32 7.15 12.74 -18.73
C MET A 32 5.89 12.54 -19.59
N MET A 33 4.88 13.39 -19.44
CA MET A 33 3.67 13.30 -20.26
C MET A 33 3.91 13.99 -21.59
N SER A 34 4.22 13.19 -22.61
CA SER A 34 4.30 13.61 -24.01
C SER A 34 3.19 12.95 -24.80
N ASP A 35 2.31 13.75 -25.40
CA ASP A 35 1.33 13.29 -26.40
C ASP A 35 2.03 13.25 -27.78
N GLU A 36 1.76 12.23 -28.59
CA GLU A 36 2.28 12.13 -29.97
C GLU A 36 1.62 13.15 -30.91
N ARG A 37 0.42 13.64 -30.59
CA ARG A 37 -0.36 14.52 -31.46
C ARG A 37 -0.01 16.01 -31.31
N TRP A 38 0.53 16.40 -30.15
CA TRP A 38 0.80 17.80 -29.82
C TRP A 38 2.20 17.93 -29.24
N SER A 39 3.04 18.79 -29.82
CA SER A 39 4.31 19.13 -29.18
C SER A 39 4.07 20.07 -28.00
N SER A 40 4.90 19.96 -26.95
CA SER A 40 4.95 20.96 -25.86
C SER A 40 5.17 22.38 -26.39
N LYS A 41 5.78 22.53 -27.57
CA LYS A 41 5.94 23.83 -28.26
C LYS A 41 4.60 24.36 -28.79
N ASP A 42 3.82 23.50 -29.45
CA ASP A 42 2.54 23.87 -30.05
C ASP A 42 1.55 24.33 -28.97
N LEU A 43 1.47 23.59 -27.85
CA LEU A 43 0.64 23.96 -26.70
C LEU A 43 1.06 25.30 -26.07
N LYS A 44 2.37 25.59 -26.01
CA LYS A 44 2.87 26.88 -25.52
C LYS A 44 2.49 28.02 -26.44
N ASP A 45 2.53 27.80 -27.74
CA ASP A 45 2.28 28.86 -28.72
C ASP A 45 0.77 29.17 -28.81
N GLU A 46 -0.10 28.15 -28.71
CA GLU A 46 -1.55 28.35 -28.53
C GLU A 46 -1.88 29.09 -27.23
N PHE A 47 -1.25 28.72 -26.12
CA PHE A 47 -1.44 29.42 -24.85
C PHE A 47 -0.99 30.88 -24.92
N LYS A 48 0.15 31.17 -25.55
CA LYS A 48 0.60 32.56 -25.78
C LYS A 48 -0.35 33.34 -26.67
N ALA A 49 -0.93 32.72 -27.69
CA ALA A 49 -1.91 33.36 -28.57
C ALA A 49 -3.16 33.78 -27.78
N MET A 50 -3.69 32.88 -26.94
CA MET A 50 -4.81 33.19 -26.04
C MET A 50 -4.48 34.28 -25.03
N ALA A 51 -3.31 34.20 -24.38
CA ALA A 51 -2.81 35.22 -23.47
C ALA A 51 -2.69 36.59 -24.16
N GLY A 52 -2.15 36.63 -25.38
CA GLY A 52 -2.01 37.86 -26.17
C GLY A 52 -3.36 38.49 -26.52
N CYS A 53 -4.40 37.69 -26.78
CA CYS A 53 -5.76 38.19 -27.00
C CYS A 53 -6.35 38.84 -25.73
N LEU A 54 -6.10 38.24 -24.57
CA LEU A 54 -6.51 38.80 -23.28
C LEU A 54 -5.80 40.10 -22.94
N GLU A 55 -4.48 40.15 -23.12
CA GLU A 55 -3.69 41.35 -22.89
C GLU A 55 -4.18 42.52 -23.75
N LYS A 56 -4.44 42.26 -25.04
CA LYS A 56 -5.03 43.27 -25.94
C LYS A 56 -6.38 43.75 -25.43
N HIS A 57 -7.29 42.86 -25.04
CA HIS A 57 -8.59 43.25 -24.49
C HIS A 57 -8.44 44.07 -23.18
N GLN A 58 -7.54 43.65 -22.29
CA GLN A 58 -7.27 44.36 -21.04
C GLN A 58 -6.68 45.74 -21.29
N LEU A 59 -5.79 45.88 -22.27
CA LEU A 59 -5.25 47.17 -22.70
C LEU A 59 -6.40 48.09 -23.14
N PHE A 60 -7.29 47.61 -24.01
CA PHE A 60 -8.46 48.39 -24.43
C PHE A 60 -9.33 48.83 -23.24
N LYS A 61 -9.66 47.91 -22.33
CA LYS A 61 -10.43 48.23 -21.11
C LYS A 61 -9.70 49.17 -20.16
N SER A 62 -8.38 49.08 -20.09
CA SER A 62 -7.55 49.94 -19.24
C SER A 62 -7.53 51.38 -19.75
N ILE A 63 -7.51 51.56 -21.08
CA ILE A 63 -7.58 52.86 -21.73
C ILE A 63 -8.95 53.50 -21.44
N GLU A 64 -10.03 52.74 -21.56
CA GLU A 64 -11.39 53.20 -21.22
C GLU A 64 -11.51 53.59 -19.73
N LYS A 65 -10.97 52.78 -18.82
CA LYS A 65 -10.98 53.05 -17.38
C LYS A 65 -10.09 54.23 -16.99
N HIS A 66 -8.93 54.39 -17.63
CA HIS A 66 -8.01 55.51 -17.39
C HIS A 66 -8.71 56.83 -17.67
N HIS A 67 -9.47 56.88 -18.78
CA HIS A 67 -10.27 58.04 -19.13
C HIS A 67 -11.31 58.37 -18.03
N GLN A 68 -11.99 57.37 -17.46
CA GLN A 68 -12.95 57.56 -16.36
C GLN A 68 -12.29 57.97 -15.02
N LEU A 69 -11.12 57.43 -14.70
CA LEU A 69 -10.41 57.74 -13.45
C LEU A 69 -9.79 59.14 -13.45
N GLN A 70 -9.30 59.60 -14.60
CA GLN A 70 -8.79 60.96 -14.75
C GLN A 70 -9.86 62.00 -14.40
N HIS A 71 -11.13 61.69 -14.68
CA HIS A 71 -12.28 62.50 -14.29
C HIS A 71 -12.49 62.52 -12.76
N ILE A 72 -12.41 61.37 -12.07
CA ILE A 72 -12.63 61.26 -10.62
C ILE A 72 -11.46 61.83 -9.79
N ALA A 73 -10.22 61.69 -10.27
CA ALA A 73 -9.00 62.12 -9.56
C ALA A 73 -8.96 63.63 -9.28
N ARG A 74 -9.54 64.43 -10.18
CA ARG A 74 -9.68 65.87 -10.01
C ARG A 74 -10.52 66.22 -8.77
N ASN A 75 -11.53 65.42 -8.46
CA ASN A 75 -12.43 65.66 -7.32
C ASN A 75 -11.79 65.29 -5.97
N LEU A 76 -10.96 64.25 -5.95
CA LEU A 76 -10.28 63.78 -4.73
C LEU A 76 -9.15 64.71 -4.24
N GLN A 77 -8.49 65.43 -5.15
CA GLN A 77 -7.44 66.39 -4.76
C GLN A 77 -7.98 67.51 -3.87
N ASN A 78 -9.26 67.84 -4.00
CA ASN A 78 -9.90 68.88 -3.21
C ASN A 78 -10.18 68.43 -1.75
N LEU A 79 -10.67 67.20 -1.54
CA LEU A 79 -10.93 66.67 -0.18
C LEU A 79 -9.64 66.46 0.63
N ARG A 80 -8.55 66.10 -0.03
CA ARG A 80 -7.27 65.80 0.65
C ARG A 80 -6.60 67.02 1.27
N LYS A 81 -6.84 68.22 0.73
CA LYS A 81 -6.37 69.45 1.36
C LYS A 81 -7.03 69.68 2.73
N GLN A 82 -8.30 69.31 2.87
CA GLN A 82 -9.08 69.54 4.10
C GLN A 82 -8.65 68.60 5.23
N CYS A 83 -8.44 67.32 4.95
CA CYS A 83 -8.00 66.36 5.98
C CYS A 83 -6.56 66.57 6.46
N ARG A 84 -5.70 67.23 5.66
CA ARG A 84 -4.32 67.55 6.07
C ARG A 84 -4.29 68.59 7.19
N GLN A 85 -5.24 69.53 7.20
CA GLN A 85 -5.35 70.54 8.25
C GLN A 85 -5.67 69.89 9.60
N GLY A 86 -6.71 69.04 9.66
CA GLY A 86 -7.11 68.39 10.92
C GLY A 86 -6.14 67.38 11.51
N ARG A 87 -5.15 66.90 10.74
CA ARG A 87 -4.14 65.94 11.25
C ARG A 87 -2.93 66.61 11.88
N GLN A 88 -2.63 67.84 11.49
CA GLN A 88 -1.56 68.63 12.11
C GLN A 88 -1.91 68.95 13.57
N GLU A 89 -3.19 69.14 13.86
CA GLU A 89 -3.75 69.39 15.19
C GLU A 89 -3.55 68.21 16.16
N LEU A 90 -3.50 66.97 15.65
CA LEU A 90 -3.48 65.76 16.48
C LEU A 90 -2.07 65.24 16.82
N GLN A 91 -1.04 65.65 16.08
CA GLN A 91 0.34 65.16 16.29
C GLN A 91 1.07 65.84 17.46
N VAL A 92 0.55 66.97 17.95
CA VAL A 92 1.13 67.73 19.07
C VAL A 92 1.02 66.95 20.41
N VAL A 93 0.15 65.94 20.50
CA VAL A 93 -0.28 65.36 21.79
C VAL A 93 0.55 64.15 22.28
N ARG A 94 1.40 63.49 21.46
CA ARG A 94 1.71 62.05 21.70
C ARG A 94 3.16 61.59 21.96
N LYS A 95 4.10 62.42 22.40
CA LYS A 95 5.52 62.02 22.59
C LYS A 95 6.02 62.58 23.95
N ILE A 96 6.54 61.88 24.98
CA ILE A 96 7.47 60.73 25.11
C ILE A 96 7.53 60.28 26.62
N LYS A 97 7.86 59.00 26.91
CA LYS A 97 8.32 58.46 28.22
C LYS A 97 9.61 57.62 28.02
N ASN A 98 10.47 57.44 29.04
CA ASN A 98 11.66 56.56 29.03
C ASN A 98 11.85 55.78 30.36
N ARG A 99 12.10 54.46 30.30
CA ARG A 99 12.20 53.47 31.40
C ARG A 99 13.52 52.66 31.34
N HIS A 100 14.65 53.30 30.97
CA HIS A 100 15.86 52.61 30.50
C HIS A 100 17.05 52.53 31.48
N THR A 101 16.97 53.09 32.69
CA THR A 101 18.16 53.31 33.52
C THR A 101 18.53 52.19 34.50
N ILE A 102 17.62 51.26 34.83
CA ILE A 102 17.88 50.24 35.88
C ILE A 102 18.47 48.95 35.29
N ARG A 103 18.40 48.75 33.97
CA ARG A 103 18.84 47.52 33.30
C ARG A 103 20.38 47.38 33.21
N ASN A 104 21.13 48.44 33.45
CA ASN A 104 22.56 48.51 33.06
C ASN A 104 23.57 48.21 34.18
N LEU A 105 23.14 48.02 35.44
CA LEU A 105 24.09 48.02 36.57
C LEU A 105 24.47 46.63 37.15
N LEU A 106 23.90 45.54 36.67
CA LEU A 106 24.15 44.20 37.24
C LEU A 106 24.42 43.10 36.19
N GLN A 107 24.88 43.48 34.99
CA GLN A 107 24.84 42.65 33.77
C GLN A 107 25.76 41.41 33.78
N ASP A 108 26.72 41.29 34.70
CA ASP A 108 27.80 40.30 34.59
C ASP A 108 27.66 39.06 35.52
N ASN A 109 26.65 38.99 36.41
CA ASN A 109 26.37 37.79 37.23
C ASN A 109 24.87 37.50 37.33
N LYS A 110 24.34 36.73 36.36
CA LYS A 110 22.90 36.52 36.11
C LYS A 110 22.07 36.03 37.30
N GLU A 111 22.63 35.24 38.21
CA GLU A 111 21.91 34.69 39.38
C GLU A 111 21.87 35.65 40.56
N GLN A 112 22.94 36.42 40.78
CA GLN A 112 22.98 37.49 41.78
C GLN A 112 22.22 38.74 41.29
N GLN A 113 22.18 38.95 39.98
CA GLN A 113 21.42 39.98 39.31
C GLN A 113 19.90 39.82 39.48
N CYS A 114 19.38 38.58 39.49
CA CYS A 114 17.98 38.30 39.80
C CYS A 114 17.67 38.34 41.31
N LEU A 115 18.65 37.98 42.16
CA LEU A 115 18.47 37.93 43.61
C LEU A 115 18.47 39.31 44.26
N TYR A 116 19.23 40.24 43.69
CA TYR A 116 19.45 41.59 44.20
C TYR A 116 18.85 42.67 43.29
N GLN A 117 17.93 42.28 42.39
CA GLN A 117 17.40 43.11 41.30
C GLN A 117 16.61 44.36 41.77
N ASP A 118 16.01 44.27 42.96
CA ASP A 118 15.21 45.33 43.59
C ASP A 118 15.81 45.80 44.94
N MET A 119 17.03 45.35 45.28
CA MET A 119 17.73 45.71 46.51
C MET A 119 18.82 46.77 46.25
N PRO A 120 18.95 47.80 47.10
CA PRO A 120 20.01 48.78 46.99
C PRO A 120 21.38 48.14 47.25
N ILE A 121 22.40 48.62 46.53
CA ILE A 121 23.72 47.99 46.36
C ILE A 121 24.44 47.64 47.69
N HIS A 122 24.18 48.37 48.77
CA HIS A 122 24.81 48.14 50.08
C HIS A 122 24.31 46.87 50.79
N GLU A 123 23.05 46.47 50.58
CA GLU A 123 22.46 45.25 51.16
C GLU A 123 22.97 43.97 50.47
N VAL A 124 23.48 44.11 49.25
CA VAL A 124 24.01 43.00 48.45
C VAL A 124 25.33 42.50 49.01
N VAL A 125 26.19 43.42 49.45
CA VAL A 125 27.53 43.12 49.93
C VAL A 125 27.48 42.39 51.27
N GLU A 126 26.63 42.84 52.19
CA GLU A 126 26.48 42.24 53.52
C GLU A 126 25.92 40.80 53.47
N ASN A 127 25.02 40.53 52.52
CA ASN A 127 24.50 39.19 52.29
C ASN A 127 25.54 38.23 51.69
N ILE A 128 26.50 38.73 50.91
CA ILE A 128 27.59 37.92 50.35
C ILE A 128 28.58 37.52 51.45
N ASP A 129 28.90 38.42 52.38
CA ASP A 129 29.81 38.15 53.48
C ASP A 129 29.22 37.17 54.51
N GLN A 130 27.93 37.32 54.84
CA GLN A 130 27.21 36.37 55.69
C GLN A 130 27.13 34.98 55.05
N ARG A 131 26.85 34.90 53.75
CA ARG A 131 26.80 33.62 53.02
C ARG A 131 28.17 32.94 52.98
N THR A 132 29.25 33.72 52.87
CA THR A 132 30.63 33.20 52.84
C THR A 132 31.05 32.64 54.21
N PHE A 133 30.63 33.25 55.31
CA PHE A 133 30.88 32.74 56.67
C PHE A 133 30.13 31.43 56.95
N VAL A 134 28.87 31.32 56.55
CA VAL A 134 28.06 30.09 56.69
C VAL A 134 28.68 28.93 55.92
N LEU A 135 29.18 29.17 54.71
CA LEU A 135 29.81 28.14 53.88
C LEU A 135 31.13 27.61 54.49
N ARG A 136 31.92 28.45 55.19
CA ARG A 136 33.13 28.01 55.90
C ARG A 136 32.81 27.17 57.14
N LYS A 137 31.83 27.58 57.94
CA LYS A 137 31.38 26.80 59.12
C LYS A 137 30.85 25.43 58.72
N GLU A 138 30.10 25.36 57.61
CA GLU A 138 29.67 24.08 57.05
C GLU A 138 30.84 23.25 56.52
N GLN A 139 31.86 23.87 55.92
CA GLN A 139 33.06 23.16 55.47
C GLN A 139 33.79 22.45 56.61
N ASP A 140 33.94 23.09 57.78
CA ASP A 140 34.62 22.50 58.94
C ASP A 140 33.81 21.38 59.59
N ARG A 141 32.49 21.56 59.73
CA ARG A 141 31.57 20.49 60.15
C ARG A 141 31.65 19.28 59.22
N LEU A 142 31.72 19.53 57.91
CA LEU A 142 31.86 18.49 56.90
C LEU A 142 33.21 17.79 57.00
N ARG A 143 34.27 18.48 57.40
CA ARG A 143 35.63 17.93 57.56
C ARG A 143 35.75 16.99 58.76
N ASP A 144 35.18 17.37 59.90
CA ASP A 144 35.12 16.50 61.09
C ASP A 144 34.23 15.29 60.86
N ARG A 145 33.10 15.50 60.19
CA ARG A 145 32.24 14.41 59.75
C ARG A 145 32.98 13.48 58.79
N LYS A 146 33.74 14.02 57.83
CA LYS A 146 34.58 13.25 56.91
C LYS A 146 35.58 12.38 57.67
N ASN A 147 36.29 12.93 58.65
CA ASN A 147 37.29 12.17 59.42
C ASN A 147 36.68 11.06 60.31
N LYS A 148 35.49 11.28 60.87
CA LYS A 148 34.74 10.23 61.59
C LYS A 148 34.30 9.12 60.64
N LEU A 149 33.81 9.51 59.47
CA LEU A 149 33.41 8.59 58.43
C LEU A 149 34.59 7.81 57.86
N GLU A 150 35.78 8.41 57.71
CA GLU A 150 36.98 7.72 57.25
C GLU A 150 37.44 6.59 58.20
N ARG A 151 37.27 6.77 59.51
CA ARG A 151 37.59 5.74 60.51
C ARG A 151 36.59 4.60 60.49
N GLN A 152 35.31 4.93 60.50
CA GLN A 152 34.24 3.94 60.33
C GLN A 152 34.41 3.17 59.01
N LEU A 153 34.82 3.86 57.94
CA LEU A 153 35.10 3.26 56.64
C LEU A 153 36.25 2.25 56.70
N LYS A 154 37.31 2.52 57.45
CA LYS A 154 38.43 1.56 57.63
C LYS A 154 38.00 0.30 58.39
N GLU A 155 37.24 0.46 59.46
CA GLU A 155 36.71 -0.68 60.24
C GLU A 155 35.76 -1.52 59.38
N LEU A 156 34.84 -0.87 58.68
CA LEU A 156 33.93 -1.54 57.76
C LEU A 156 34.67 -2.23 56.61
N LYS A 157 35.77 -1.66 56.09
CA LYS A 157 36.63 -2.30 55.09
C LYS A 157 37.28 -3.58 55.60
N LEU A 158 37.73 -3.61 56.85
CA LEU A 158 38.31 -4.82 57.46
C LEU A 158 37.24 -5.90 57.64
N THR A 159 36.07 -5.54 58.15
CA THR A 159 34.95 -6.49 58.25
C THR A 159 34.49 -6.97 56.88
N ALA A 160 34.48 -6.09 55.88
CA ALA A 160 34.14 -6.43 54.50
C ALA A 160 35.13 -7.45 53.92
N SER A 161 36.45 -7.24 54.07
CA SER A 161 37.48 -8.19 53.63
C SER A 161 37.28 -9.57 54.26
N SER A 162 37.00 -9.62 55.57
CA SER A 162 36.78 -10.90 56.27
C SER A 162 35.52 -11.64 55.80
N LEU A 163 34.49 -10.90 55.35
CA LEU A 163 33.28 -11.48 54.77
C LEU A 163 33.51 -11.89 53.32
N GLU A 164 34.27 -11.11 52.54
CA GLU A 164 34.70 -11.46 51.17
C GLU A 164 35.49 -12.77 51.13
N ASP A 165 36.38 -13.00 52.10
CA ASP A 165 37.13 -14.24 52.22
C ASP A 165 36.21 -15.43 52.51
N ARG A 166 35.20 -15.26 53.37
CA ARG A 166 34.21 -16.32 53.64
C ARG A 166 33.38 -16.66 52.39
N ILE A 167 32.95 -15.63 51.65
CA ILE A 167 32.17 -15.77 50.42
C ILE A 167 33.00 -16.46 49.32
N LYS A 168 34.29 -16.15 49.18
CA LYS A 168 35.16 -16.74 48.14
C LYS A 168 35.51 -18.21 48.36
N PHE A 169 35.64 -18.67 49.61
CA PHE A 169 36.24 -19.98 49.91
C PHE A 169 35.27 -21.00 50.52
N GLN A 170 34.13 -20.61 51.08
CA GLN A 170 33.18 -21.56 51.69
C GLN A 170 31.87 -21.75 50.91
N ASP A 171 31.46 -20.81 50.05
CA ASP A 171 30.18 -20.87 49.31
C ASP A 171 30.38 -21.23 47.83
N VAL A 172 31.08 -22.33 47.52
CA VAL A 172 31.11 -22.90 46.16
C VAL A 172 30.11 -24.05 46.08
N PHE A 173 28.83 -23.74 46.30
CA PHE A 173 27.77 -24.52 45.69
C PHE A 173 27.48 -23.88 44.34
N GLU A 174 27.38 -24.65 43.26
CA GLU A 174 26.62 -24.16 42.11
C GLU A 174 25.18 -23.97 42.59
N LEU A 175 24.88 -22.77 43.08
CA LEU A 175 23.56 -22.39 43.53
C LEU A 175 22.60 -22.65 42.36
N ASN A 176 21.46 -23.28 42.63
CA ASN A 176 20.42 -23.46 41.61
C ASN A 176 20.00 -22.09 41.03
N GLU A 177 20.13 -21.06 41.84
CA GLU A 177 20.00 -19.65 41.49
C GLU A 177 20.98 -19.22 40.38
N GLU A 178 22.20 -19.75 40.32
CA GLU A 178 23.17 -19.44 39.25
C GLU A 178 22.78 -20.12 37.93
N LYS A 179 22.24 -21.36 37.99
CA LYS A 179 21.70 -22.04 36.80
C LYS A 179 20.47 -21.30 36.27
N LEU A 180 19.56 -20.90 37.16
CA LEU A 180 18.41 -20.07 36.83
C LEU A 180 18.84 -18.70 36.30
N ALA A 181 19.88 -18.08 36.86
CA ALA A 181 20.44 -16.81 36.39
C ALA A 181 21.00 -16.94 34.97
N LYS A 182 21.78 -18.00 34.67
CA LYS A 182 22.27 -18.27 33.30
C LYS A 182 21.11 -18.50 32.32
N GLU A 183 20.04 -19.16 32.74
CA GLU A 183 18.85 -19.34 31.91
C GLU A 183 18.10 -18.02 31.68
N CYS A 184 17.99 -17.18 32.71
CA CYS A 184 17.47 -15.82 32.63
C CYS A 184 18.33 -14.92 31.73
N GLU A 185 19.65 -15.02 31.79
CA GLU A 185 20.58 -14.31 30.90
C GLU A 185 20.40 -14.75 29.44
N LYS A 186 20.23 -16.04 29.18
CA LYS A 186 19.89 -16.54 27.82
C LYS A 186 18.56 -15.97 27.34
N LYS A 187 17.52 -15.97 28.18
CA LYS A 187 16.20 -15.38 27.87
C LYS A 187 16.29 -13.86 27.65
N LEU A 188 17.14 -13.17 28.42
CA LEU A 188 17.43 -11.75 28.28
C LEU A 188 18.16 -11.48 26.96
N ALA A 189 19.20 -12.24 26.63
CA ALA A 189 19.95 -12.12 25.38
C ALA A 189 19.04 -12.36 24.16
N ASN A 190 18.19 -13.40 24.20
CA ASN A 190 17.19 -13.65 23.16
C ASN A 190 16.20 -12.48 23.03
N SER A 191 15.77 -11.90 24.15
CA SER A 191 14.89 -10.74 24.14
C SER A 191 15.59 -9.48 23.63
N GLN A 192 16.88 -9.29 23.89
CA GLN A 192 17.68 -8.22 23.33
C GLN A 192 17.87 -8.36 21.82
N ILE A 193 18.08 -9.58 21.31
CA ILE A 193 18.15 -9.84 19.86
C ILE A 193 16.80 -9.50 19.21
N ARG A 194 15.68 -9.93 19.80
CA ARG A 194 14.33 -9.55 19.35
C ARG A 194 14.14 -8.03 19.37
N LEU A 195 14.58 -7.36 20.43
CA LEU A 195 14.49 -5.90 20.54
C LEU A 195 15.36 -5.20 19.49
N ARG A 196 16.56 -5.71 19.19
CA ARG A 196 17.40 -5.21 18.09
C ARG A 196 16.72 -5.42 16.73
N ALA A 197 16.14 -6.59 16.48
CA ALA A 197 15.38 -6.85 15.26
C ALA A 197 14.19 -5.90 15.11
N ILE A 198 13.40 -5.69 16.18
CA ILE A 198 12.30 -4.73 16.21
C ILE A 198 12.81 -3.30 15.97
N LYS A 199 13.94 -2.91 16.57
CA LYS A 199 14.57 -1.61 16.28
C LYS A 199 14.95 -1.48 14.82
N THR A 200 15.56 -2.49 14.21
CA THR A 200 15.91 -2.50 12.79
C THR A 200 14.66 -2.36 11.93
N ILE A 201 13.61 -3.15 12.21
CA ILE A 201 12.30 -3.07 11.52
C ILE A 201 11.69 -1.67 11.65
N ASN A 202 11.73 -1.07 12.84
CA ASN A 202 11.23 0.28 13.06
C ASN A 202 12.06 1.32 12.28
N THR A 203 13.40 1.17 12.24
CA THR A 203 14.24 2.03 11.41
C THR A 203 13.97 1.87 9.91
N THR A 204 13.68 0.65 9.44
CA THR A 204 13.31 0.44 8.03
C THR A 204 11.95 1.05 7.73
N TYR A 205 10.95 0.91 8.61
CA TYR A 205 9.65 1.58 8.44
C TYR A 205 9.78 3.11 8.46
N LYS A 206 10.63 3.67 9.33
CA LYS A 206 10.92 5.11 9.32
C LYS A 206 11.54 5.56 7.99
N LYS A 207 12.44 4.75 7.40
CA LYS A 207 12.99 5.04 6.07
C LYS A 207 11.92 4.96 4.98
N VAL A 208 11.05 3.95 5.02
CA VAL A 208 9.92 3.83 4.08
C VAL A 208 9.01 5.04 4.20
N LEU A 209 8.64 5.46 5.41
CA LEU A 209 7.84 6.66 5.64
C LEU A 209 8.54 7.93 5.14
N GLN A 210 9.86 8.04 5.29
CA GLN A 210 10.63 9.16 4.74
C GLN A 210 10.61 9.19 3.21
N VAL A 211 10.72 8.03 2.56
CA VAL A 211 10.60 7.92 1.09
C VAL A 211 9.20 8.30 0.65
N LEU A 212 8.16 7.76 1.30
CA LEU A 212 6.77 8.10 0.99
C LEU A 212 6.46 9.58 1.20
N HIS A 213 7.01 10.19 2.25
CA HIS A 213 6.87 11.63 2.47
C HIS A 213 7.65 12.44 1.43
N HIS A 214 8.82 11.96 1.00
CA HIS A 214 9.54 12.61 -0.10
C HIS A 214 8.76 12.52 -1.42
N ASP A 215 8.13 11.38 -1.70
CA ASP A 215 7.27 11.18 -2.86
C ASP A 215 6.03 12.07 -2.78
N GLU A 216 5.39 12.17 -1.61
CA GLU A 216 4.29 13.10 -1.36
C GLU A 216 4.72 14.55 -1.64
N MET A 217 5.82 15.00 -1.04
CA MET A 217 6.37 16.33 -1.27
C MET A 217 6.80 16.57 -2.72
N PHE A 218 7.08 15.51 -3.49
CA PHE A 218 7.43 15.58 -4.90
C PHE A 218 6.20 15.70 -5.81
N TYR A 219 5.17 14.89 -5.58
CA TYR A 219 3.96 14.84 -6.42
C TYR A 219 2.93 15.92 -6.07
N ASP A 220 2.83 16.32 -4.81
CA ASP A 220 1.83 17.30 -4.36
C ASP A 220 1.94 18.65 -5.10
N PRO A 221 3.13 19.24 -5.32
CA PRO A 221 3.26 20.45 -6.14
C PRO A 221 2.85 20.26 -7.60
N ILE A 222 3.08 19.06 -8.17
CA ILE A 222 2.70 18.76 -9.56
C ILE A 222 1.18 18.68 -9.67
N LEU A 223 0.53 17.93 -8.77
CA LEU A 223 -0.93 17.80 -8.74
C LEU A 223 -1.60 19.15 -8.48
N GLN A 224 -1.09 19.91 -7.52
CA GLN A 224 -1.61 21.24 -7.23
C GLN A 224 -1.46 22.16 -8.46
N SER A 225 -0.31 22.14 -9.14
CA SER A 225 -0.10 22.89 -10.38
C SER A 225 -1.02 22.46 -11.52
N LEU A 226 -1.38 21.18 -11.62
CA LEU A 226 -2.33 20.69 -12.63
C LEU A 226 -3.77 21.09 -12.32
N CYS A 227 -4.20 20.99 -11.06
CA CYS A 227 -5.51 21.49 -10.62
C CYS A 227 -5.66 22.98 -10.94
N ASP A 228 -4.62 23.72 -10.63
CA ASP A 228 -4.45 25.13 -10.96
C ASP A 228 -4.53 25.39 -12.47
N ASP A 229 -3.86 24.57 -13.31
CA ASP A 229 -3.95 24.68 -14.78
C ASP A 229 -5.38 24.47 -15.29
N ILE A 230 -6.11 23.50 -14.73
CA ILE A 230 -7.53 23.24 -15.05
C ILE A 230 -8.39 24.45 -14.67
N GLU A 231 -8.11 25.06 -13.52
CA GLU A 231 -8.83 26.23 -13.04
C GLU A 231 -8.62 27.43 -13.98
N ASP A 232 -7.38 27.66 -14.42
CA ASP A 232 -7.05 28.70 -15.41
C ASP A 232 -7.77 28.45 -16.74
N GLN A 233 -7.78 27.19 -17.23
CA GLN A 233 -8.50 26.83 -18.45
C GLN A 233 -10.00 27.08 -18.31
N ARG A 234 -10.61 26.74 -17.18
CA ARG A 234 -12.02 27.04 -16.90
C ARG A 234 -12.27 28.54 -16.95
N MET A 235 -11.44 29.34 -16.27
CA MET A 235 -11.56 30.80 -16.25
C MET A 235 -11.41 31.40 -17.65
N PHE A 236 -10.52 30.86 -18.50
CA PHE A 236 -10.41 31.29 -19.90
C PHE A 236 -11.65 30.97 -20.71
N ILE A 237 -12.21 29.77 -20.56
CA ILE A 237 -13.43 29.37 -21.26
C ILE A 237 -14.60 30.27 -20.85
N GLU A 238 -14.80 30.46 -19.54
CA GLU A 238 -15.84 31.35 -19.01
C GLU A 238 -15.68 32.77 -19.53
N TYR A 239 -14.46 33.30 -19.51
CA TYR A 239 -14.15 34.64 -20.02
C TYR A 239 -14.41 34.77 -21.53
N ILE A 240 -13.98 33.78 -22.34
CA ILE A 240 -14.23 33.77 -23.79
C ILE A 240 -15.74 33.74 -24.05
N LEU A 241 -16.52 33.00 -23.25
CA LEU A 241 -17.97 32.99 -23.36
C LEU A 241 -18.60 34.33 -22.98
N ASP A 242 -18.12 34.96 -21.91
CA ASP A 242 -18.61 36.26 -21.43
C ASP A 242 -18.29 37.41 -22.39
N VAL A 243 -17.14 37.35 -23.09
CA VAL A 243 -16.81 38.32 -24.15
C VAL A 243 -17.49 37.98 -25.47
N GLY A 244 -17.57 36.69 -25.80
CA GLY A 244 -18.13 36.19 -27.07
C GLY A 244 -19.62 36.45 -27.22
N LYS A 245 -20.41 36.24 -26.16
CA LYS A 245 -21.87 36.47 -26.16
C LYS A 245 -22.25 37.90 -26.56
N PRO A 246 -21.78 38.97 -25.89
CA PRO A 246 -22.11 40.34 -26.25
C PRO A 246 -21.51 40.76 -27.61
N ALA A 247 -20.34 40.21 -27.98
CA ALA A 247 -19.77 40.46 -29.30
C ALA A 247 -20.64 39.87 -30.43
N LEU A 248 -21.14 38.65 -30.25
CA LEU A 248 -22.08 37.99 -31.17
C LEU A 248 -23.41 38.72 -31.23
N GLU A 249 -23.93 39.19 -30.09
CA GLU A 249 -25.16 39.95 -30.04
C GLU A 249 -25.03 41.31 -30.74
N LYS A 250 -23.91 42.02 -30.52
CA LYS A 250 -23.57 43.25 -31.25
C LYS A 250 -23.41 43.00 -32.74
N LEU A 251 -22.79 41.88 -33.15
CA LEU A 251 -22.66 41.50 -34.55
C LEU A 251 -24.02 41.21 -35.19
N ARG A 252 -24.93 40.54 -34.47
CA ARG A 252 -26.31 40.31 -34.93
C ARG A 252 -27.03 41.64 -35.13
N TYR A 253 -26.95 42.54 -34.15
CA TYR A 253 -27.52 43.89 -34.26
C TYR A 253 -26.97 44.67 -35.46
N LEU A 254 -25.64 44.67 -35.64
CA LEU A 254 -25.01 45.34 -36.78
C LEU A 254 -25.41 44.72 -38.13
N LYS A 255 -25.61 43.40 -38.17
CA LYS A 255 -26.07 42.69 -39.37
C LYS A 255 -27.51 43.04 -39.73
N GLU A 256 -28.40 43.09 -38.74
CA GLU A 256 -29.78 43.54 -38.89
C GLU A 256 -29.83 45.00 -39.36
N PHE A 257 -29.07 45.88 -38.70
CA PHE A 257 -28.95 47.28 -39.06
C PHE A 257 -28.42 47.47 -40.50
N SER A 258 -27.39 46.70 -40.88
CA SER A 258 -26.84 46.72 -42.26
C SER A 258 -27.87 46.24 -43.28
N LYS A 259 -28.66 45.21 -42.96
CA LYS A 259 -29.73 44.73 -43.83
C LYS A 259 -30.82 45.79 -44.02
N GLU A 260 -31.31 46.38 -42.93
CA GLU A 260 -32.30 47.47 -42.98
C GLU A 260 -31.80 48.68 -43.78
N TYR A 261 -30.53 49.05 -43.57
CA TYR A 261 -29.89 50.13 -44.31
C TYR A 261 -29.79 49.82 -45.81
N ASN A 262 -29.36 48.60 -46.17
CA ASN A 262 -29.29 48.17 -47.57
C ASN A 262 -30.67 48.10 -48.23
N ASP A 263 -31.71 47.67 -47.52
CA ASP A 263 -33.08 47.61 -48.02
C ASP A 263 -33.63 49.04 -48.27
N LYS A 264 -33.32 50.01 -47.39
CA LYS A 264 -33.63 51.44 -47.62
C LYS A 264 -32.94 51.98 -48.87
N VAL A 265 -31.63 51.76 -49.01
CA VAL A 265 -30.87 52.20 -50.19
C VAL A 265 -31.40 51.54 -51.47
N ARG A 266 -31.76 50.25 -51.42
CA ARG A 266 -32.39 49.55 -52.56
C ARG A 266 -33.75 50.14 -52.92
N TRP A 267 -34.56 50.49 -51.94
CA TRP A 267 -35.84 51.14 -52.17
C TRP A 267 -35.66 52.55 -52.78
N GLU A 268 -34.77 53.37 -52.22
CA GLU A 268 -34.44 54.72 -52.73
C GLU A 268 -33.87 54.69 -54.16
N THR A 269 -33.05 53.68 -54.48
CA THR A 269 -32.52 53.53 -55.84
C THR A 269 -33.58 53.06 -56.83
N GLN A 270 -34.49 52.16 -56.43
CA GLN A 270 -35.60 51.71 -57.27
C GLN A 270 -36.61 52.83 -57.56
N THR A 271 -36.95 53.66 -56.57
CA THR A 271 -37.83 54.82 -56.78
C THR A 271 -37.18 55.82 -57.73
N LEU A 272 -35.88 56.10 -57.57
CA LEU A 272 -35.14 56.99 -58.45
C LEU A 272 -35.03 56.46 -59.89
N ILE A 273 -34.81 55.14 -60.08
CA ILE A 273 -34.86 54.50 -61.41
C ILE A 273 -36.27 54.61 -62.02
N HIS A 274 -37.32 54.42 -61.22
CA HIS A 274 -38.69 54.55 -61.68
C HIS A 274 -39.01 55.99 -62.11
N GLU A 275 -38.54 57.00 -61.36
CA GLU A 275 -38.65 58.41 -61.73
C GLU A 275 -37.87 58.76 -63.00
N ILE A 276 -36.65 58.22 -63.17
CA ILE A 276 -35.88 58.41 -64.40
C ILE A 276 -36.59 57.73 -65.58
N SER A 277 -37.11 56.52 -65.39
CA SER A 277 -37.85 55.79 -66.43
C SER A 277 -39.16 56.48 -66.82
N SER A 278 -39.90 57.05 -65.85
CA SER A 278 -41.12 57.81 -66.11
C SER A 278 -40.81 59.13 -66.83
N LYS A 279 -39.76 59.84 -66.43
CA LYS A 279 -39.27 61.05 -67.13
C LYS A 279 -38.76 60.72 -68.54
N HIS A 280 -38.08 59.58 -68.73
CA HIS A 280 -37.62 59.12 -70.04
C HIS A 280 -38.78 58.75 -70.97
N LYS A 281 -39.85 58.13 -70.44
CA LYS A 281 -41.10 57.88 -71.18
C LYS A 281 -41.83 59.18 -71.56
N MET A 282 -41.74 60.23 -70.75
CA MET A 282 -42.31 61.56 -71.03
C MET A 282 -41.50 62.37 -72.06
N LEU A 283 -40.23 62.02 -72.28
CA LEU A 283 -39.31 62.70 -73.20
C LEU A 283 -39.22 62.03 -74.59
N GLN A 284 -40.01 60.99 -74.88
CA GLN A 284 -40.06 60.38 -76.21
C GLN A 284 -41.05 61.10 -77.14
N PRO A 285 -40.60 61.70 -78.26
CA PRO A 285 -41.48 62.21 -79.30
C PRO A 285 -41.80 61.10 -80.33
N GLY A 286 -43.09 60.87 -80.59
CA GLY A 286 -43.60 60.27 -81.85
C GLY A 286 -43.44 58.75 -82.06
N LYS A 287 -44.59 58.05 -82.24
CA LYS A 287 -44.87 56.64 -82.63
C LYS A 287 -44.16 56.16 -83.95
N PRO A 288 -44.28 54.88 -84.46
CA PRO A 288 -45.19 53.75 -84.12
C PRO A 288 -44.63 52.26 -84.18
N ALA A 289 -45.42 51.36 -83.58
CA ALA A 289 -45.82 49.97 -83.97
C ALA A 289 -44.86 48.88 -84.54
N SER A 290 -45.14 47.63 -84.11
CA SER A 290 -44.73 46.31 -84.65
C SER A 290 -43.35 45.83 -84.18
N VAL A 291 -43.16 44.67 -83.51
CA VAL A 291 -43.38 43.30 -84.02
C VAL A 291 -43.66 42.29 -82.87
N VAL A 292 -44.79 41.60 -83.05
CA VAL A 292 -45.22 40.22 -82.75
C VAL A 292 -44.37 39.29 -81.85
N ARG A 293 -45.04 38.76 -80.82
CA ARG A 293 -44.71 37.56 -80.02
C ARG A 293 -45.06 36.27 -80.79
N ALA A 294 -44.30 35.20 -80.60
CA ALA A 294 -44.80 33.83 -80.81
C ALA A 294 -44.25 32.89 -79.72
N LYS A 295 -45.16 32.10 -79.14
CA LYS A 295 -44.95 31.10 -78.07
C LYS A 295 -44.88 29.69 -78.67
N GLU A 296 -44.02 28.88 -78.07
CA GLU A 296 -44.15 27.47 -77.65
C GLU A 296 -44.94 26.45 -78.51
N ASP A 297 -44.17 25.41 -78.87
CA ASP A 297 -44.46 23.98 -78.83
C ASP A 297 -45.33 23.33 -79.92
N ASP A 298 -44.71 22.45 -80.71
CA ASP A 298 -45.31 21.14 -81.00
C ASP A 298 -44.26 20.04 -81.22
N ALA A 299 -44.36 19.03 -80.35
CA ALA A 299 -43.36 18.07 -79.91
C ALA A 299 -43.16 16.82 -80.81
N THR A 300 -43.25 16.93 -82.14
CA THR A 300 -43.27 15.72 -83.01
C THR A 300 -42.12 15.59 -84.01
N LEU A 301 -41.17 16.53 -84.05
CA LEU A 301 -39.99 16.45 -84.95
C LEU A 301 -38.67 16.02 -84.26
N LEU A 302 -38.66 15.81 -82.94
CA LEU A 302 -37.44 15.51 -82.17
C LEU A 302 -37.13 14.02 -82.01
N ALA A 303 -38.05 13.12 -82.36
CA ALA A 303 -37.84 11.67 -82.23
C ALA A 303 -37.03 11.08 -83.41
N ASP A 304 -37.26 11.55 -84.64
CA ASP A 304 -36.68 10.97 -85.87
C ASP A 304 -35.23 11.42 -86.15
N ALA A 305 -34.75 12.42 -85.38
CA ALA A 305 -33.37 12.91 -85.44
C ALA A 305 -32.40 12.09 -84.56
N ARG A 306 -32.89 11.24 -83.64
CA ARG A 306 -32.01 10.46 -82.75
C ARG A 306 -31.38 9.23 -83.41
N GLU A 307 -32.04 8.62 -84.40
CA GLU A 307 -31.54 7.38 -85.01
C GLU A 307 -30.58 7.61 -86.20
N ARG A 308 -30.65 8.75 -86.90
CA ARG A 308 -29.77 9.03 -88.06
C ARG A 308 -28.33 9.42 -87.69
N TYR A 309 -28.07 9.75 -86.42
CA TYR A 309 -26.73 10.11 -85.93
C TYR A 309 -26.03 8.98 -85.14
N ALA A 310 -26.58 7.77 -85.11
CA ALA A 310 -25.97 6.60 -84.47
C ALA A 310 -24.92 5.89 -85.35
N ARG A 311 -24.02 6.64 -86.01
CA ARG A 311 -22.78 6.05 -86.57
C ARG A 311 -21.70 6.08 -85.49
N THR A 312 -21.47 4.94 -84.83
CA THR A 312 -20.27 4.76 -84.01
C THR A 312 -19.05 4.82 -84.91
N THR A 313 -18.37 5.96 -84.90
CA THR A 313 -17.07 6.12 -85.58
C THR A 313 -16.02 5.25 -84.87
N TYR A 314 -14.94 4.83 -85.55
CA TYR A 314 -13.83 4.08 -84.93
C TYR A 314 -13.28 4.77 -83.67
N SER A 315 -13.31 6.12 -83.66
CA SER A 315 -12.99 6.93 -82.49
C SER A 315 -13.96 6.76 -81.32
N MET A 316 -15.26 6.57 -81.58
CA MET A 316 -16.28 6.32 -80.55
C MET A 316 -16.14 4.92 -79.96
N SER A 317 -15.87 3.89 -80.77
CA SER A 317 -15.60 2.53 -80.27
C SER A 317 -14.30 2.49 -79.45
N LYS A 318 -13.26 3.22 -79.88
CA LYS A 318 -12.04 3.38 -79.07
C LYS A 318 -12.33 4.11 -77.76
N LEU A 319 -13.21 5.11 -77.76
CA LEU A 319 -13.60 5.82 -76.54
C LEU A 319 -14.41 4.93 -75.60
N GLU A 320 -15.24 4.04 -76.15
CA GLU A 320 -16.03 3.06 -75.39
C GLU A 320 -15.14 1.99 -74.76
N ASP A 321 -14.14 1.49 -75.48
CA ASP A 321 -13.12 0.60 -74.94
C ASP A 321 -12.31 1.27 -73.81
N GLU A 322 -11.92 2.54 -73.98
CA GLU A 322 -11.26 3.30 -72.92
C GLU A 322 -12.20 3.58 -71.74
N LEU A 323 -13.49 3.84 -71.98
CA LEU A 323 -14.49 4.01 -70.92
C LEU A 323 -14.70 2.71 -70.14
N ASN A 324 -14.69 1.56 -70.81
CA ASN A 324 -14.78 0.25 -70.18
C ASN A 324 -13.55 -0.05 -69.31
N LYS A 325 -12.33 0.26 -69.79
CA LYS A 325 -11.11 0.17 -68.96
C LYS A 325 -11.18 1.08 -67.74
N VAL A 326 -11.65 2.32 -67.89
CA VAL A 326 -11.83 3.25 -66.76
C VAL A 326 -12.90 2.73 -65.79
N SER A 327 -13.98 2.14 -66.29
CA SER A 327 -15.04 1.53 -65.47
C SER A 327 -14.53 0.33 -64.67
N GLU A 328 -13.71 -0.53 -65.27
CA GLU A 328 -13.03 -1.64 -64.57
C GLU A 328 -12.11 -1.14 -63.45
N VAL A 329 -11.32 -0.10 -63.71
CA VAL A 329 -10.45 0.52 -62.70
C VAL A 329 -11.28 1.14 -61.56
N ILE A 330 -12.36 1.85 -61.87
CA ILE A 330 -13.25 2.45 -60.86
C ILE A 330 -13.93 1.37 -60.02
N ASN A 331 -14.38 0.27 -60.62
CA ASN A 331 -14.97 -0.86 -59.89
C ASN A 331 -13.93 -1.57 -59.01
N GLY A 332 -12.70 -1.73 -59.49
CA GLY A 332 -11.59 -2.25 -58.69
C GLY A 332 -11.28 -1.38 -57.47
N ILE A 333 -11.23 -0.05 -57.65
CA ILE A 333 -11.05 0.91 -56.56
C ILE A 333 -12.23 0.86 -55.58
N LYS A 334 -13.46 0.78 -56.09
CA LYS A 334 -14.68 0.67 -55.29
C LYS A 334 -14.68 -0.58 -54.40
N PHE A 335 -14.26 -1.72 -54.95
CA PHE A 335 -14.16 -2.98 -54.20
C PHE A 335 -13.03 -2.94 -53.17
N ALA A 336 -11.84 -2.46 -53.55
CA ALA A 336 -10.69 -2.36 -52.65
C ALA A 336 -10.91 -1.40 -51.47
N THR A 337 -11.73 -0.35 -51.66
CA THR A 337 -12.01 0.67 -50.63
C THR A 337 -13.37 0.51 -49.95
N LEU A 338 -14.18 -0.49 -50.36
CA LEU A 338 -15.53 -0.75 -49.86
C LEU A 338 -16.41 0.52 -49.79
N CYS A 339 -16.35 1.37 -50.81
CA CYS A 339 -17.07 2.66 -50.86
C CYS A 339 -18.30 2.61 -51.78
N SER A 340 -19.35 3.37 -51.45
CA SER A 340 -20.54 3.55 -52.30
C SER A 340 -20.48 4.85 -53.13
N THR A 341 -19.72 5.86 -52.68
CA THR A 341 -19.58 7.18 -53.32
C THR A 341 -18.12 7.49 -53.65
N ALA A 342 -17.87 8.17 -54.78
CA ALA A 342 -16.52 8.48 -55.25
C ALA A 342 -15.74 9.46 -54.35
N THR A 343 -16.45 10.31 -53.59
CA THR A 343 -15.85 11.30 -52.68
C THR A 343 -15.22 10.67 -51.44
N GLU A 344 -15.65 9.47 -51.05
CA GLU A 344 -15.14 8.76 -49.87
C GLU A 344 -13.87 7.94 -50.15
N VAL A 345 -13.56 7.70 -51.43
CA VAL A 345 -12.44 6.86 -51.86
C VAL A 345 -11.11 7.42 -51.36
N PHE A 346 -10.83 8.70 -51.61
CA PHE A 346 -9.53 9.30 -51.27
C PHE A 346 -9.27 9.40 -49.76
N PRO A 347 -10.23 9.87 -48.92
CA PRO A 347 -10.06 9.86 -47.46
C PRO A 347 -9.82 8.46 -46.89
N ARG A 348 -10.50 7.42 -47.40
CA ARG A 348 -10.32 6.05 -46.90
C ARG A 348 -8.99 5.44 -47.33
N ILE A 349 -8.56 5.67 -48.58
CA ILE A 349 -7.22 5.25 -49.03
C ILE A 349 -6.15 5.91 -48.17
N LYS A 350 -6.27 7.22 -47.89
CA LYS A 350 -5.33 7.93 -47.01
C LYS A 350 -5.30 7.33 -45.61
N GLY A 351 -6.48 7.07 -45.01
CA GLY A 351 -6.57 6.43 -43.70
C GLY A 351 -5.99 5.02 -43.67
N GLN A 352 -6.22 4.22 -44.71
CA GLN A 352 -5.69 2.86 -44.84
C GLN A 352 -4.16 2.86 -45.01
N ILE A 353 -3.60 3.82 -45.77
CA ILE A 353 -2.15 4.01 -45.89
C ILE A 353 -1.54 4.36 -44.52
N GLU A 354 -2.16 5.28 -43.77
CA GLU A 354 -1.70 5.66 -42.43
C GLU A 354 -1.77 4.48 -41.44
N GLN A 355 -2.84 3.69 -41.47
CA GLN A 355 -2.98 2.48 -40.65
C GLN A 355 -1.94 1.42 -41.04
N ASN A 356 -1.74 1.16 -42.33
CA ASN A 356 -0.72 0.24 -42.82
C ASN A 356 0.70 0.69 -42.42
N TYR A 357 0.98 1.99 -42.43
CA TYR A 357 2.26 2.52 -41.97
C TYR A 357 2.48 2.26 -40.47
N LYS A 358 1.44 2.46 -39.65
CA LYS A 358 1.47 2.14 -38.22
C LYS A 358 1.71 0.64 -37.97
N MET A 359 0.94 -0.22 -38.64
CA MET A 359 1.13 -1.68 -38.52
C MET A 359 2.54 -2.11 -38.93
N LYS A 360 3.09 -1.54 -40.02
CA LYS A 360 4.48 -1.83 -40.42
C LYS A 360 5.49 -1.41 -39.35
N LYS A 361 5.29 -0.26 -38.72
CA LYS A 361 6.14 0.22 -37.63
C LYS A 361 6.06 -0.72 -36.41
N GLU A 362 4.86 -1.14 -36.03
CA GLU A 362 4.62 -2.09 -34.94
C GLU A 362 5.30 -3.44 -35.21
N ILE A 363 5.14 -4.00 -36.42
CA ILE A 363 5.81 -5.25 -36.82
C ILE A 363 7.34 -5.13 -36.71
N VAL A 364 7.92 -3.98 -37.10
CA VAL A 364 9.37 -3.76 -36.98
C VAL A 364 9.77 -3.67 -35.51
N CYS A 365 9.02 -2.95 -34.67
CA CYS A 365 9.26 -2.89 -33.24
C CYS A 365 9.19 -4.27 -32.59
N ASP A 366 8.18 -5.08 -32.91
CA ASP A 366 8.02 -6.43 -32.39
C ASP A 366 9.17 -7.34 -32.84
N SER A 367 9.63 -7.20 -34.10
CA SER A 367 10.79 -7.96 -34.60
C SER A 367 12.09 -7.62 -33.84
N LEU A 368 12.26 -6.34 -33.47
CA LEU A 368 13.40 -5.90 -32.66
C LEU A 368 13.28 -6.41 -31.22
N CYS A 369 12.08 -6.34 -30.63
CA CYS A 369 11.79 -6.89 -29.31
C CYS A 369 12.08 -8.39 -29.26
N GLN A 370 11.63 -9.15 -30.25
CA GLN A 370 11.89 -10.58 -30.36
C GLN A 370 13.40 -10.87 -30.47
N ALA A 371 14.11 -10.15 -31.34
CA ALA A 371 15.57 -10.29 -31.46
C ALA A 371 16.29 -9.99 -30.13
N THR A 372 15.86 -8.96 -29.39
CA THR A 372 16.42 -8.70 -28.06
C THR A 372 16.11 -9.81 -27.06
N LEU A 373 14.90 -10.38 -27.06
CA LEU A 373 14.55 -11.49 -26.19
C LEU A 373 15.41 -12.72 -26.49
N GLU A 374 15.60 -13.07 -27.77
CA GLU A 374 16.49 -14.17 -28.18
C GLU A 374 17.94 -13.93 -27.72
N THR A 375 18.45 -12.69 -27.77
CA THR A 375 19.79 -12.40 -27.22
C THR A 375 19.85 -12.53 -25.70
N LYS A 376 18.78 -12.18 -24.99
CA LYS A 376 18.71 -12.32 -23.53
C LYS A 376 18.62 -13.79 -23.12
N GLU A 377 17.86 -14.60 -23.85
CA GLU A 377 17.78 -16.04 -23.65
C GLU A 377 19.16 -16.69 -23.79
N LYS A 378 19.86 -16.42 -24.89
CA LYS A 378 21.24 -16.90 -25.10
C LYS A 378 22.20 -16.45 -23.99
N TYR A 379 22.08 -15.21 -23.51
CA TYR A 379 22.89 -14.73 -22.39
C TYR A 379 22.57 -15.46 -21.08
N CYS A 380 21.30 -15.72 -20.80
CA CYS A 380 20.86 -16.50 -19.65
C CYS A 380 21.35 -17.95 -19.72
N GLU A 381 21.31 -18.58 -20.90
CA GLU A 381 21.87 -19.94 -21.12
C GLU A 381 23.37 -19.96 -20.81
N VAL A 382 24.13 -19.02 -21.36
CA VAL A 382 25.58 -18.89 -21.08
C VAL A 382 25.84 -18.66 -19.60
N LEU A 383 25.07 -17.78 -18.94
CA LEU A 383 25.20 -17.57 -17.50
C LEU A 383 24.84 -18.82 -16.70
N GLN A 384 23.81 -19.56 -17.11
CA GLN A 384 23.41 -20.81 -16.48
C GLN A 384 24.52 -21.85 -16.60
N GLU A 385 25.17 -21.96 -17.76
CA GLU A 385 26.34 -22.82 -17.95
C GLU A 385 27.53 -22.36 -17.09
N VAL A 386 27.81 -21.05 -17.04
CA VAL A 386 28.85 -20.49 -16.18
C VAL A 386 28.56 -20.76 -14.70
N ILE A 387 27.30 -20.67 -14.25
CA ILE A 387 26.93 -21.01 -12.87
C ILE A 387 27.07 -22.50 -12.60
N LYS A 388 26.64 -23.36 -13.53
CA LYS A 388 26.83 -24.82 -13.43
C LYS A 388 28.30 -25.20 -13.35
N ASN A 389 29.16 -24.47 -14.06
CA ASN A 389 30.59 -24.75 -14.15
C ASN A 389 31.42 -24.00 -13.09
N ASN A 390 30.90 -22.91 -12.50
CA ASN A 390 31.49 -22.20 -11.35
C ASN A 390 31.07 -22.83 -10.03
N LEU A 391 31.31 -24.13 -9.88
CA LEU A 391 31.36 -24.77 -8.57
C LEU A 391 32.60 -24.26 -7.85
N SER A 392 32.44 -23.16 -7.11
CA SER A 392 33.43 -22.73 -6.12
C SER A 392 33.71 -23.91 -5.18
N GLN A 393 34.96 -24.10 -4.78
CA GLN A 393 35.35 -25.15 -3.84
C GLN A 393 34.46 -25.15 -2.58
N ALA A 394 34.05 -23.96 -2.13
CA ALA A 394 33.13 -23.79 -1.01
C ALA A 394 31.73 -24.39 -1.23
N GLU A 395 31.22 -24.44 -2.46
CA GLU A 395 29.92 -25.04 -2.77
C GLU A 395 30.03 -26.57 -2.86
N ILE A 396 31.18 -27.09 -3.33
CA ILE A 396 31.48 -28.53 -3.27
C ILE A 396 31.53 -28.99 -1.81
N ASP A 397 32.28 -28.27 -0.97
CA ASP A 397 32.39 -28.57 0.46
C ASP A 397 31.03 -28.49 1.18
N ARG A 398 30.16 -27.56 0.75
CA ARG A 398 28.78 -27.45 1.25
C ARG A 398 27.92 -28.65 0.84
N LEU A 399 28.00 -29.08 -0.42
CA LEU A 399 27.24 -30.23 -0.92
C LEU A 399 27.67 -31.53 -0.24
N ASP A 400 28.97 -31.72 -0.01
CA ASP A 400 29.47 -32.89 0.70
C ASP A 400 29.04 -32.89 2.17
N ARG A 401 29.07 -31.73 2.83
CA ARG A 401 28.51 -31.59 4.18
C ARG A 401 27.01 -31.93 4.25
N ILE A 402 26.24 -31.59 3.22
CA ILE A 402 24.81 -31.97 3.15
C ILE A 402 24.65 -33.48 3.03
N LYS A 403 25.51 -34.16 2.23
CA LYS A 403 25.50 -35.63 2.15
C LYS A 403 25.84 -36.27 3.48
N ASP A 404 26.89 -35.81 4.16
CA ASP A 404 27.29 -36.32 5.48
C ASP A 404 26.17 -36.17 6.52
N LEU A 405 25.47 -35.03 6.52
CA LEU A 405 24.34 -34.79 7.41
C LEU A 405 23.16 -35.72 7.10
N ASN A 406 22.87 -35.97 5.82
CA ASN A 406 21.83 -36.91 5.42
C ASN A 406 22.17 -38.34 5.85
N GLU A 407 23.42 -38.77 5.71
CA GLU A 407 23.87 -40.07 6.19
C GLU A 407 23.72 -40.18 7.71
N GLN A 408 24.08 -39.15 8.47
CA GLN A 408 23.89 -39.10 9.92
C GLN A 408 22.41 -39.22 10.31
N ILE A 409 21.51 -38.53 9.61
CA ILE A 409 20.06 -38.64 9.84
C ILE A 409 19.58 -40.07 9.56
N THR A 410 19.99 -40.67 8.44
CA THR A 410 19.58 -42.05 8.13
C THR A 410 20.09 -43.06 9.18
N ASN A 411 21.29 -42.85 9.71
CA ASN A 411 21.82 -43.69 10.79
C ASN A 411 21.06 -43.49 12.11
N GLN A 412 20.66 -42.27 12.43
CA GLN A 412 19.80 -41.99 13.58
C GLN A 412 18.42 -42.63 13.44
N ASP A 413 17.79 -42.52 12.27
CA ASP A 413 16.49 -43.16 11.98
C ASP A 413 16.59 -44.69 12.13
N LEU A 414 17.69 -45.30 11.68
CA LEU A 414 17.92 -46.73 11.84
C LEU A 414 18.08 -47.12 13.32
N ALA A 415 18.81 -46.32 14.10
CA ALA A 415 18.96 -46.52 15.54
C ALA A 415 17.62 -46.37 16.28
N GLU A 416 16.80 -45.38 15.91
CA GLU A 416 15.46 -45.18 16.47
C GLU A 416 14.55 -46.37 16.16
N ARG A 417 14.54 -46.86 14.92
CA ARG A 417 13.78 -48.07 14.55
C ARG A 417 14.22 -49.29 15.34
N ALA A 418 15.52 -49.48 15.55
CA ALA A 418 16.05 -50.57 16.35
C ALA A 418 15.62 -50.47 17.83
N ALA A 419 15.66 -49.26 18.41
CA ALA A 419 15.19 -49.00 19.77
C ALA A 419 13.68 -49.26 19.92
N MET A 420 12.87 -48.81 18.96
CA MET A 420 11.42 -49.06 18.93
C MET A 420 11.10 -50.56 18.83
N GLN A 421 11.88 -51.33 18.05
CA GLN A 421 11.74 -52.78 18.00
C GLN A 421 12.11 -53.46 19.32
N ALA A 422 13.19 -53.00 19.99
CA ALA A 422 13.57 -53.50 21.31
C ALA A 422 12.48 -53.19 22.36
N MET A 423 11.91 -51.99 22.34
CA MET A 423 10.78 -51.63 23.22
C MET A 423 9.56 -52.50 22.99
N LYS A 424 9.20 -52.79 21.72
CA LYS A 424 8.10 -53.71 21.40
C LYS A 424 8.34 -55.11 21.94
N ARG A 425 9.53 -55.68 21.71
CA ARG A 425 9.91 -57.00 22.25
C ARG A 425 9.85 -57.04 23.78
N ASN A 426 10.36 -56.00 24.44
CA ASN A 426 10.29 -55.90 25.89
C ASN A 426 8.84 -55.82 26.37
N ASN A 427 8.00 -55.04 25.71
CA ASN A 427 6.57 -54.93 26.05
C ASN A 427 5.84 -56.27 25.87
N ASP A 428 6.12 -57.00 24.78
CA ASP A 428 5.55 -58.34 24.57
C ASP A 428 5.98 -59.30 25.69
N LEU A 429 7.25 -59.26 26.11
CA LEU A 429 7.75 -60.02 27.26
C LEU A 429 7.07 -59.62 28.57
N PHE A 430 6.84 -58.33 28.81
CA PHE A 430 6.12 -57.83 29.99
C PHE A 430 4.68 -58.36 30.04
N VAL A 431 3.97 -58.37 28.91
CA VAL A 431 2.61 -58.93 28.83
C VAL A 431 2.62 -60.43 29.16
N VAL A 432 3.58 -61.18 28.60
CA VAL A 432 3.73 -62.61 28.87
C VAL A 432 4.03 -62.86 30.36
N LEU A 433 4.95 -62.10 30.95
CA LEU A 433 5.32 -62.21 32.36
C LEU A 433 4.13 -61.88 33.28
N ARG A 434 3.32 -60.88 32.93
CA ARG A 434 2.09 -60.55 33.65
C ARG A 434 1.08 -61.70 33.63
N VAL A 435 0.84 -62.31 32.48
CA VAL A 435 -0.06 -63.47 32.35
C VAL A 435 0.47 -64.67 33.15
N PHE A 436 1.79 -64.92 33.12
CA PHE A 436 2.38 -66.01 33.92
C PHE A 436 2.23 -65.79 35.42
N LEU A 437 2.52 -64.59 35.92
CA LEU A 437 2.36 -64.28 37.34
C LEU A 437 0.91 -64.38 37.78
N TRP A 438 -0.02 -63.94 36.92
CA TRP A 438 -1.45 -64.10 37.18
C TRP A 438 -1.87 -65.57 37.21
N ASN A 439 -1.40 -66.41 36.28
CA ASN A 439 -1.65 -67.85 36.31
C ASN A 439 -1.08 -68.51 37.58
N ILE A 440 0.11 -68.12 38.03
CA ILE A 440 0.70 -68.60 39.28
C ILE A 440 -0.17 -68.18 40.47
N HIS A 441 -0.59 -66.91 40.50
CA HIS A 441 -1.49 -66.40 41.53
C HIS A 441 -2.81 -67.18 41.60
N ASP A 442 -3.44 -67.45 40.46
CA ASP A 442 -4.70 -68.21 40.38
C ASP A 442 -4.50 -69.68 40.83
N MET A 443 -3.42 -70.33 40.40
CA MET A 443 -3.07 -71.67 40.89
C MET A 443 -2.85 -71.70 42.42
N LEU A 444 -2.11 -70.72 42.97
CA LEU A 444 -1.85 -70.64 44.41
C LEU A 444 -3.13 -70.39 45.20
N ARG A 445 -4.06 -69.60 44.67
CA ARG A 445 -5.39 -69.38 45.26
C ARG A 445 -6.15 -70.70 45.47
N HIS A 446 -6.01 -71.64 44.55
CA HIS A 446 -6.62 -72.96 44.66
C HIS A 446 -5.92 -73.88 45.67
N VAL A 447 -4.60 -73.73 45.87
CA VAL A 447 -3.81 -74.56 46.81
C VAL A 447 -3.92 -74.07 48.25
N HIS A 448 -3.97 -72.75 48.48
CA HIS A 448 -3.88 -72.12 49.81
C HIS A 448 -5.09 -72.30 50.75
N ARG A 449 -6.13 -73.05 50.36
CA ARG A 449 -7.27 -73.34 51.24
C ARG A 449 -7.26 -74.79 51.72
N THR A 450 -6.99 -74.95 53.01
CA THR A 450 -7.38 -76.14 53.77
C THR A 450 -8.86 -76.40 53.54
N SER A 451 -9.19 -77.61 53.09
CA SER A 451 -10.57 -78.12 52.96
C SER A 451 -11.29 -78.02 54.30
N ARG A 452 -11.93 -76.88 54.55
CA ARG A 452 -12.95 -76.74 55.58
C ARG A 452 -14.27 -76.66 54.84
N PRO A 453 -15.08 -77.73 54.83
CA PRO A 453 -16.43 -77.62 54.30
C PRO A 453 -17.13 -76.51 55.09
N ARG A 454 -17.53 -75.45 54.40
CA ARG A 454 -18.37 -74.41 55.00
C ARG A 454 -19.66 -75.13 55.40
N ARG A 455 -19.93 -75.29 56.69
CA ARG A 455 -21.19 -75.91 57.16
C ARG A 455 -22.34 -75.09 56.59
N VAL A 456 -22.98 -75.61 55.56
CA VAL A 456 -24.21 -75.02 55.02
C VAL A 456 -25.29 -75.27 56.07
N GLN A 457 -25.73 -74.22 56.76
CA GLN A 457 -26.93 -74.32 57.58
C GLN A 457 -28.12 -74.46 56.65
N TYR A 458 -28.65 -75.68 56.53
CA TYR A 458 -29.88 -75.91 55.79
C TYR A 458 -31.04 -75.22 56.51
N PRO A 459 -31.83 -74.37 55.82
CA PRO A 459 -32.91 -73.61 56.46
C PRO A 459 -34.03 -74.47 57.08
N ASN A 460 -34.17 -75.75 56.72
CA ASN A 460 -35.26 -76.62 57.15
C ASN A 460 -34.81 -78.05 57.49
N SER A 461 -35.47 -78.69 58.47
CA SER A 461 -35.09 -80.00 59.03
C SER A 461 -35.22 -81.18 58.06
N TYR A 462 -36.16 -81.12 57.12
CA TYR A 462 -36.39 -82.17 56.12
C TYR A 462 -35.26 -82.32 55.08
N LEU A 463 -34.36 -81.34 54.98
CA LEU A 463 -33.17 -81.38 54.09
C LEU A 463 -31.96 -82.05 54.75
N LYS A 464 -32.10 -82.62 55.96
CA LYS A 464 -31.04 -83.37 56.67
C LYS A 464 -31.07 -84.89 56.41
N LEU A 465 -31.73 -85.34 55.34
CA LEU A 465 -31.80 -86.77 55.00
C LEU A 465 -30.45 -87.29 54.46
N PRO A 466 -30.03 -88.52 54.83
CA PRO A 466 -28.68 -89.02 54.56
C PRO A 466 -28.33 -89.19 53.08
N LEU A 467 -29.32 -89.29 52.19
CA LEU A 467 -29.15 -89.44 50.74
C LEU A 467 -29.19 -88.11 49.97
N LEU A 468 -29.50 -86.99 50.65
CA LEU A 468 -29.63 -85.63 50.09
C LEU A 468 -28.62 -84.67 50.74
N LYS A 469 -27.48 -85.19 51.19
CA LYS A 469 -26.35 -84.38 51.67
C LYS A 469 -25.58 -83.83 50.47
N PHE A 470 -25.81 -82.56 50.14
CA PHE A 470 -24.99 -81.82 49.16
C PHE A 470 -23.55 -81.58 49.63
N GLU A 471 -23.19 -82.03 50.83
CA GLU A 471 -21.82 -81.98 51.38
C GLU A 471 -20.82 -82.82 50.56
N ASN A 472 -21.29 -83.86 49.85
CA ASN A 472 -20.43 -84.69 48.99
C ASN A 472 -20.23 -84.11 47.58
N MET A 473 -20.92 -83.02 47.23
CA MET A 473 -20.71 -82.29 45.97
C MET A 473 -19.98 -80.98 46.29
N ALA A 474 -18.70 -81.10 46.63
CA ALA A 474 -17.81 -79.95 46.75
C ALA A 474 -17.52 -79.37 45.34
N MET A 475 -18.50 -78.72 44.71
CA MET A 475 -18.21 -77.81 43.60
C MET A 475 -17.57 -76.55 44.18
N THR A 476 -16.24 -76.55 44.22
CA THR A 476 -15.42 -75.38 44.55
C THR A 476 -15.27 -74.51 43.30
N SER A 477 -16.32 -73.81 42.88
CA SER A 477 -16.19 -72.74 41.88
C SER A 477 -16.17 -71.37 42.55
N ILE A 478 -15.15 -70.58 42.24
CA ILE A 478 -14.99 -69.20 42.69
C ILE A 478 -15.17 -68.31 41.45
N PRO A 479 -15.81 -67.13 41.53
CA PRO A 479 -15.79 -66.17 40.43
C PRO A 479 -14.36 -65.65 40.17
N PRO A 480 -13.96 -65.44 38.90
CA PRO A 480 -12.67 -64.82 38.59
C PRO A 480 -12.61 -63.40 39.17
N GLU A 481 -11.49 -63.04 39.80
CA GLU A 481 -11.20 -61.67 40.23
C GLU A 481 -10.70 -60.84 39.03
N ASN A 482 -10.87 -59.52 39.12
CA ASN A 482 -10.41 -58.61 38.09
C ASN A 482 -8.89 -58.66 38.00
N MET A 483 -8.34 -58.72 36.77
CA MET A 483 -6.90 -58.68 36.53
C MET A 483 -6.31 -57.39 37.12
N GLU A 484 -5.38 -57.50 38.08
CA GLU A 484 -4.63 -56.35 38.58
C GLU A 484 -3.63 -55.87 37.51
N ASP A 485 -3.57 -54.56 37.29
CA ASP A 485 -2.73 -53.97 36.23
C ASP A 485 -1.24 -53.86 36.63
N ASP A 486 -0.92 -53.88 37.94
CA ASP A 486 0.44 -53.69 38.43
C ASP A 486 1.18 -55.03 38.68
N ILE A 487 2.21 -55.28 37.86
CA ILE A 487 3.00 -56.52 37.87
C ILE A 487 3.78 -56.68 39.18
N SER A 488 4.22 -55.57 39.78
CA SER A 488 5.02 -55.60 41.02
C SER A 488 4.18 -56.07 42.21
N GLU A 489 2.95 -55.60 42.28
CA GLU A 489 1.99 -55.99 43.31
C GLU A 489 1.60 -57.46 43.15
N LEU A 490 1.29 -57.91 41.92
CA LEU A 490 1.06 -59.33 41.61
C LEU A 490 2.25 -60.23 41.97
N PHE A 491 3.48 -59.80 41.69
CA PHE A 491 4.68 -60.53 42.06
C PHE A 491 4.83 -60.65 43.58
N HIS A 492 4.64 -59.56 44.32
CA HIS A 492 4.72 -59.58 45.79
C HIS A 492 3.62 -60.45 46.40
N ILE A 493 2.38 -60.38 45.90
CA ILE A 493 1.28 -61.22 46.38
C ILE A 493 1.56 -62.71 46.11
N SER A 494 1.99 -63.06 44.89
CA SER A 494 2.32 -64.45 44.55
C SER A 494 3.51 -64.98 45.36
N CYS A 495 4.57 -64.19 45.57
CA CYS A 495 5.69 -64.55 46.42
C CYS A 495 5.29 -64.75 47.88
N ASN A 496 4.41 -63.89 48.43
CA ASN A 496 3.92 -64.04 49.80
C ASN A 496 3.09 -65.32 49.98
N LEU A 497 2.25 -65.66 49.01
CA LEU A 497 1.46 -66.91 49.01
C LEU A 497 2.34 -68.15 48.86
N LEU A 498 3.34 -68.13 47.97
CA LEU A 498 4.34 -69.21 47.83
C LEU A 498 5.16 -69.41 49.10
N SER A 499 5.58 -68.31 49.75
CA SER A 499 6.36 -68.37 50.99
C SER A 499 5.54 -68.94 52.14
N ALA A 500 4.25 -68.62 52.20
CA ALA A 500 3.32 -69.21 53.15
C ALA A 500 3.10 -70.72 52.91
N GLU A 501 3.07 -71.19 51.66
CA GLU A 501 2.99 -72.63 51.34
C GLU A 501 4.27 -73.41 51.70
N LEU A 502 5.44 -72.84 51.40
CA LEU A 502 6.70 -73.48 51.78
C LEU A 502 6.81 -73.62 53.31
N ALA A 503 6.26 -72.66 54.06
CA ALA A 503 6.18 -72.74 55.52
C ALA A 503 5.18 -73.81 56.02
N THR A 504 4.01 -73.98 55.38
CA THR A 504 3.04 -75.03 55.73
C THR A 504 3.48 -76.44 55.29
N ALA A 505 4.14 -76.57 54.13
CA ALA A 505 4.73 -77.83 53.66
C ALA A 505 5.91 -78.27 54.54
N ALA A 506 6.73 -77.32 55.03
CA ALA A 506 7.76 -77.63 56.02
C ALA A 506 7.16 -78.15 57.33
N ALA A 507 6.01 -77.60 57.77
CA ALA A 507 5.31 -78.04 58.99
C ALA A 507 4.56 -79.38 58.86
N SER A 508 4.16 -79.81 57.66
CA SER A 508 3.48 -81.10 57.43
C SER A 508 4.44 -82.26 57.16
N SER A 509 5.74 -82.00 56.99
CA SER A 509 6.78 -83.02 56.76
C SER A 509 7.26 -83.78 58.01
N SER A 510 6.73 -83.45 59.21
CA SER A 510 7.15 -84.06 60.49
C SER A 510 6.15 -85.06 61.09
N THR A 511 5.22 -85.63 60.33
CA THR A 511 4.36 -86.73 60.80
C THR A 511 4.30 -87.88 59.79
N PRO A 512 4.64 -89.13 60.18
CA PRO A 512 4.62 -90.28 59.28
C PRO A 512 3.19 -90.77 59.02
N SER A 513 2.87 -91.04 57.76
CA SER A 513 1.65 -91.74 57.33
C SER A 513 1.72 -93.24 57.69
N PRO A 514 0.64 -93.87 58.20
CA PRO A 514 0.53 -95.32 58.29
C PRO A 514 0.11 -95.93 56.95
N ALA A 515 0.64 -97.12 56.67
CA ALA A 515 0.60 -97.78 55.37
C ALA A 515 -0.75 -98.42 54.97
N CYS A 516 -1.03 -98.34 53.66
CA CYS A 516 -1.65 -99.35 52.75
C CYS A 516 -3.15 -99.73 52.89
N PRO A 517 -3.86 -100.12 51.81
CA PRO A 517 -3.40 -101.07 50.79
C PRO A 517 -3.76 -100.82 49.30
N ILE A 518 -3.10 -101.64 48.49
CA ILE A 518 -3.28 -101.91 47.06
C ILE A 518 -4.74 -102.26 46.72
N ALA A 519 -5.28 -101.67 45.66
CA ALA A 519 -6.36 -102.26 44.85
C ALA A 519 -6.10 -101.95 43.38
N ALA A 520 -6.20 -103.00 42.56
CA ALA A 520 -5.89 -103.03 41.13
C ALA A 520 -6.91 -102.27 40.26
N ALA A 521 -6.41 -101.67 39.17
CA ALA A 521 -6.90 -101.54 37.77
C ALA A 521 -8.44 -101.50 37.48
N PRO A 522 -8.92 -100.80 36.41
CA PRO A 522 -8.27 -100.74 35.09
C PRO A 522 -8.40 -99.43 34.29
N PHE A 523 -7.67 -99.41 33.17
CA PHE A 523 -7.88 -98.57 31.99
C PHE A 523 -9.35 -98.51 31.55
N ILE A 524 -9.82 -97.31 31.21
CA ILE A 524 -10.36 -96.97 29.87
C ILE A 524 -9.76 -95.62 29.48
#